data_AF-A0A848CWA3-F1
#
_entry.id   AF-A0A848CWA3-F1
#
_cell.length_a   1.000
_cell.length_b   1.000
_cell.length_c   1.000
_cell.angle_alpha   90.00
_cell.angle_beta   90.00
_cell.angle_gamma   90.00
#
_symmetry.space_group_name_H-M   'P 1'
#
loop_
_entity.id
_entity.type
_entity.pdbx_description
1 polymer ?
#
loop_
_entity_poly.entity_id
_entity_poly.type
_entity_poly.pdbx_seq_one_letter_code
_entity_poly.pdbx_strand_id
1 'polypeptide(L)'
;MAKVATLDIVKHDGEVYVKEARTAEVGEKIIVVDDGPGTGACDGKFFRKGNIAIARTEEYADFSGNDCVYGHGQWSINTSAYNVLVPLKHGAKVTVEGVEYEVSDLPPSTADLVVVVDAYEIGWVDDYGVYPVYLDNSGVVTFYDNDGDERNLPKWLDDGAILTLIPVAKSNETNESNTKEGDDMTDVIVHEGVKYRKVAREVQEGDKYIVCTTDAFSFLTEGKVYAITNIDEDGDPLFIDDDGDASVVVSENYAVLEQIPQSIDEQIAEAERKLAELKAAKAEQERLKVGDYAVVVGITTNETMFPHEFIIGTVVEVTQCFNDYPDRVRAKSIVGRGSWAVLKKDLRKATPEEVAEAKRKFSEEQAKKAEEAKWSAIGRKVGEYKTGDIVQYANDMSGYDAYVPVLELVGTRINVKTVDYGICTEQPENLRLIVPVEQRFDKGA
;
A
#
# COMPACT_ATOMS: atom_id res chain seq x y z
N MET A 1 30.86 17.83 -33.13
CA MET A 1 29.76 16.92 -33.49
C MET A 1 28.58 17.35 -32.66
N ALA A 2 27.51 17.81 -33.29
CA ALA A 2 26.37 18.39 -32.59
C ALA A 2 25.40 17.34 -32.04
N LYS A 3 25.03 16.36 -32.86
CA LYS A 3 24.19 15.22 -32.46
C LYS A 3 25.05 14.01 -32.13
N VAL A 4 24.78 13.34 -31.01
CA VAL A 4 25.48 12.12 -30.56
C VAL A 4 24.65 10.85 -30.77
N ALA A 5 23.33 10.94 -30.74
CA ALA A 5 22.45 9.81 -31.01
C ALA A 5 21.07 10.27 -31.51
N THR A 6 20.25 9.31 -31.92
CA THR A 6 18.81 9.50 -32.11
C THR A 6 18.10 8.37 -31.36
N LEU A 7 17.19 8.71 -30.46
CA LEU A 7 16.41 7.72 -29.73
C LEU A 7 15.20 7.29 -30.56
N ASP A 8 14.85 6.00 -30.51
CA ASP A 8 13.65 5.49 -31.16
C ASP A 8 12.42 5.79 -30.27
N ILE A 9 11.92 7.02 -30.39
CA ILE A 9 10.85 7.56 -29.56
C ILE A 9 9.51 7.56 -30.32
N VAL A 10 8.42 7.50 -29.56
CA VAL A 10 7.07 7.81 -30.04
C VAL A 10 6.34 8.70 -29.05
N LYS A 11 5.60 9.70 -29.56
CA LYS A 11 4.66 10.50 -28.78
C LYS A 11 3.26 9.93 -28.94
N HIS A 12 2.59 9.64 -27.83
CA HIS A 12 1.22 9.11 -27.82
C HIS A 12 0.47 9.60 -26.59
N ASP A 13 -0.77 10.05 -26.76
CA ASP A 13 -1.62 10.61 -25.69
C ASP A 13 -0.95 11.71 -24.84
N GLY A 14 -0.09 12.53 -25.46
CA GLY A 14 0.65 13.59 -24.76
C GLY A 14 1.88 13.13 -24.00
N GLU A 15 2.13 11.82 -23.93
CA GLU A 15 3.32 11.23 -23.31
C GLU A 15 4.37 10.82 -24.35
N VAL A 16 5.63 10.76 -23.91
CA VAL A 16 6.78 10.39 -24.73
C VAL A 16 7.29 9.03 -24.28
N TYR A 17 7.54 8.13 -25.23
CA TYR A 17 7.98 6.76 -24.96
C TYR A 17 9.21 6.41 -25.76
N VAL A 18 10.14 5.67 -25.18
CA VAL A 18 11.18 4.95 -25.92
C VAL A 18 10.68 3.56 -26.29
N LYS A 19 11.05 3.09 -27.49
CA LYS A 19 10.71 1.75 -27.98
C LYS A 19 11.80 0.76 -27.56
N GLU A 20 11.39 -0.30 -26.86
CA GLU A 20 12.28 -1.40 -26.48
C GLU A 20 11.88 -2.71 -27.18
N ALA A 21 12.85 -3.35 -27.82
CA ALA A 21 12.67 -4.66 -28.44
C ALA A 21 12.80 -5.78 -27.40
N ARG A 22 11.71 -6.02 -26.65
CA ARG A 22 11.61 -7.10 -25.66
C ARG A 22 10.18 -7.65 -25.57
N THR A 23 10.03 -8.78 -24.89
CA THR A 23 8.70 -9.30 -24.53
C THR A 23 8.01 -8.35 -23.55
N ALA A 24 6.74 -8.03 -23.83
CA ALA A 24 5.90 -7.20 -22.97
C ALA A 24 5.37 -8.00 -21.77
N GLU A 25 5.36 -7.35 -20.60
CA GLU A 25 4.64 -7.83 -19.43
C GLU A 25 3.15 -7.44 -19.50
N VAL A 26 2.33 -8.17 -18.75
CA VAL A 26 0.89 -7.90 -18.69
C VAL A 26 0.63 -6.50 -18.16
N GLY A 27 -0.06 -5.67 -18.95
CA GLY A 27 -0.39 -4.28 -18.66
C GLY A 27 0.48 -3.26 -19.38
N GLU A 28 1.59 -3.66 -20.01
CA GLU A 28 2.46 -2.74 -20.75
C GLU A 28 1.83 -2.29 -22.08
N LYS A 29 2.17 -1.07 -22.49
CA LYS A 29 1.83 -0.56 -23.82
C LYS A 29 2.85 -1.09 -24.84
N ILE A 30 2.36 -1.53 -25.98
CA ILE A 30 3.19 -1.97 -27.12
C ILE A 30 2.80 -1.19 -28.37
N ILE A 31 3.76 -1.00 -29.28
CA ILE A 31 3.52 -0.44 -30.62
C ILE A 31 3.85 -1.48 -31.68
N VAL A 32 2.96 -1.67 -32.64
CA VAL A 32 3.18 -2.58 -33.77
C VAL A 32 4.24 -1.98 -34.70
N VAL A 33 5.33 -2.71 -34.93
CA VAL A 33 6.43 -2.32 -35.83
C VAL A 33 6.44 -3.10 -37.14
N ASP A 34 5.77 -4.26 -37.17
CA ASP A 34 5.59 -5.12 -38.34
C ASP A 34 4.18 -5.75 -38.35
N ASP A 35 3.47 -5.64 -39.47
CA ASP A 35 2.13 -6.20 -39.70
C ASP A 35 2.09 -7.21 -40.86
N GLY A 36 3.25 -7.73 -41.28
CA GLY A 36 3.38 -8.72 -42.34
C GLY A 36 3.00 -10.16 -41.93
N PRO A 37 3.27 -11.15 -42.80
CA PRO A 37 2.94 -12.55 -42.54
C PRO A 37 3.64 -13.10 -41.29
N GLY A 38 2.91 -13.85 -40.46
CA GLY A 38 3.46 -14.49 -39.26
C GLY A 38 3.52 -13.62 -38.00
N THR A 39 3.13 -12.34 -38.09
CA THR A 39 3.08 -11.40 -36.95
C THR A 39 1.82 -11.54 -36.10
N GLY A 40 0.79 -12.21 -36.62
CA GLY A 40 -0.58 -12.21 -36.07
C GLY A 40 -1.49 -11.16 -36.70
N ALA A 41 -0.94 -10.16 -37.40
CA ALA A 41 -1.72 -9.10 -38.06
C ALA A 41 -2.50 -9.58 -39.30
N CYS A 42 -2.03 -10.66 -39.93
CA CYS A 42 -2.54 -11.17 -41.20
C CYS A 42 -2.54 -10.11 -42.31
N ASP A 43 -1.35 -9.54 -42.60
CA ASP A 43 -1.13 -8.49 -43.59
C ASP A 43 -1.98 -7.23 -43.32
N GLY A 44 -1.95 -6.75 -42.08
CA GLY A 44 -2.67 -5.55 -41.66
C GLY A 44 -4.19 -5.69 -41.52
N LYS A 45 -4.72 -6.93 -41.53
CA LYS A 45 -6.16 -7.21 -41.44
C LYS A 45 -6.71 -7.04 -40.03
N PHE A 46 -5.98 -7.49 -39.01
CA PHE A 46 -6.45 -7.49 -37.62
C PHE A 46 -6.01 -6.25 -36.84
N PHE A 47 -4.78 -5.82 -37.08
CA PHE A 47 -4.14 -4.61 -36.58
C PHE A 47 -3.04 -4.22 -37.58
N ARG A 48 -2.53 -2.99 -37.52
CA ARG A 48 -1.56 -2.44 -38.48
C ARG A 48 -0.33 -1.88 -37.78
N LYS A 49 0.76 -1.74 -38.55
CA LYS A 49 1.95 -1.00 -38.11
C LYS A 49 1.56 0.39 -37.60
N GLY A 50 2.08 0.75 -36.43
CA GLY A 50 1.77 1.99 -35.72
C GLY A 50 0.58 1.91 -34.76
N ASN A 51 -0.21 0.83 -34.78
CA ASN A 51 -1.24 0.63 -33.75
C ASN A 51 -0.60 0.39 -32.39
N ILE A 52 -1.25 0.91 -31.34
CA ILE A 52 -0.82 0.76 -29.96
C ILE A 52 -1.81 -0.14 -29.23
N ALA A 53 -1.29 -1.05 -28.42
CA ALA A 53 -2.10 -2.01 -27.69
C ALA A 53 -1.61 -2.16 -26.25
N ILE A 54 -2.48 -2.72 -25.41
CA ILE A 54 -2.11 -3.13 -24.05
C ILE A 54 -1.92 -4.64 -24.02
N ALA A 55 -0.76 -5.11 -23.60
CA ALA A 55 -0.51 -6.53 -23.39
C ALA A 55 -1.43 -7.07 -22.29
N ARG A 56 -2.25 -8.08 -22.59
CA ARG A 56 -3.20 -8.68 -21.62
C ARG A 56 -2.69 -10.00 -21.07
N THR A 57 -1.92 -10.71 -21.88
CA THR A 57 -1.24 -11.97 -21.55
C THR A 57 0.03 -12.04 -22.40
N GLU A 58 0.86 -13.06 -22.21
CA GLU A 58 2.03 -13.32 -23.06
C GLU A 58 1.67 -13.55 -24.55
N GLU A 59 0.42 -13.93 -24.83
CA GLU A 59 -0.02 -14.31 -26.18
C GLU A 59 -1.02 -13.34 -26.82
N TYR A 60 -1.56 -12.37 -26.07
CA TYR A 60 -2.66 -11.51 -26.52
C TYR A 60 -2.48 -10.05 -26.11
N ALA A 61 -2.81 -9.15 -27.04
CA ALA A 61 -2.89 -7.71 -26.79
C ALA A 61 -4.27 -7.13 -27.17
N ASP A 62 -4.64 -6.06 -26.48
CA ASP A 62 -5.90 -5.35 -26.63
C ASP A 62 -5.68 -4.07 -27.45
N PHE A 63 -6.21 -4.09 -28.67
CA PHE A 63 -6.11 -3.02 -29.67
C PHE A 63 -7.38 -2.16 -29.77
N SER A 64 -8.35 -2.31 -28.87
CA SER A 64 -9.70 -1.71 -28.97
C SER A 64 -9.74 -0.18 -29.10
N GLY A 65 -8.64 0.53 -28.83
CA GLY A 65 -8.49 1.98 -28.98
C GLY A 65 -8.02 2.47 -30.37
N ASN A 66 -7.79 1.59 -31.36
CA ASN A 66 -7.31 2.00 -32.68
C ASN A 66 -8.42 2.01 -33.74
N ASP A 67 -8.36 2.95 -34.67
CA ASP A 67 -9.38 3.14 -35.72
C ASP A 67 -9.51 1.97 -36.71
N CYS A 68 -8.53 1.08 -36.79
CA CYS A 68 -8.41 0.05 -37.82
C CYS A 68 -8.16 -1.35 -37.23
N VAL A 69 -9.06 -1.81 -36.35
CA VAL A 69 -8.94 -3.11 -35.69
C VAL A 69 -10.18 -3.97 -35.95
N TYR A 70 -9.94 -5.22 -36.35
CA TYR A 70 -11.03 -6.13 -36.72
C TYR A 70 -11.68 -6.77 -35.47
N GLY A 71 -13.01 -6.94 -35.51
CA GLY A 71 -13.74 -7.70 -34.49
C GLY A 71 -13.72 -7.04 -33.11
N HIS A 72 -13.41 -7.83 -32.08
CA HIS A 72 -13.49 -7.45 -30.67
C HIS A 72 -12.18 -6.85 -30.13
N GLY A 73 -11.21 -6.60 -31.00
CA GLY A 73 -9.98 -5.90 -30.65
C GLY A 73 -8.91 -6.68 -29.91
N GLN A 74 -9.12 -7.98 -29.67
CA GLN A 74 -8.16 -8.81 -28.96
C GLN A 74 -7.52 -9.80 -29.94
N TRP A 75 -6.22 -9.64 -30.15
CA TRP A 75 -5.49 -10.43 -31.13
C TRP A 75 -4.13 -10.86 -30.60
N SER A 76 -3.68 -12.02 -31.05
CA SER A 76 -2.33 -12.48 -30.80
C SER A 76 -1.33 -11.70 -31.63
N ILE A 77 -0.20 -11.37 -31.04
CA ILE A 77 0.89 -10.68 -31.73
C ILE A 77 2.23 -11.31 -31.37
N ASN A 78 3.08 -11.54 -32.37
CA ASN A 78 4.42 -12.08 -32.15
C ASN A 78 5.33 -11.02 -31.50
N THR A 79 6.24 -11.44 -30.61
CA THR A 79 7.25 -10.56 -29.99
C THR A 79 8.14 -9.84 -31.01
N SER A 80 8.34 -10.40 -32.21
CA SER A 80 9.09 -9.73 -33.28
C SER A 80 8.31 -8.61 -33.97
N ALA A 81 7.00 -8.51 -33.74
CA ALA A 81 6.09 -7.62 -34.45
C ALA A 81 5.76 -6.34 -33.66
N TYR A 82 6.24 -6.22 -32.42
CA TYR A 82 6.05 -5.03 -31.60
C TYR A 82 7.31 -4.63 -30.85
N ASN A 83 7.34 -3.37 -30.41
CA ASN A 83 8.23 -2.89 -29.36
C ASN A 83 7.41 -2.48 -28.14
N VAL A 84 7.97 -2.64 -26.95
CA VAL A 84 7.38 -2.13 -25.70
C VAL A 84 7.60 -0.63 -25.63
N LEU A 85 6.56 0.10 -25.22
CA LEU A 85 6.62 1.54 -25.01
C LEU A 85 6.94 1.82 -23.54
N VAL A 86 8.17 2.24 -23.28
CA VAL A 86 8.62 2.63 -21.93
C VAL A 86 8.50 4.15 -21.79
N PRO A 87 7.73 4.66 -20.82
CA PRO A 87 7.56 6.10 -20.64
C PRO A 87 8.90 6.79 -20.33
N LEU A 88 9.24 7.83 -21.09
CA LEU A 88 10.38 8.72 -20.82
C LEU A 88 9.92 9.87 -19.91
N LYS A 89 9.79 9.57 -18.62
CA LYS A 89 9.47 10.53 -17.55
C LYS A 89 10.63 10.63 -16.56
N HIS A 90 10.59 11.60 -15.64
CA HIS A 90 11.56 11.71 -14.55
C HIS A 90 11.89 10.35 -13.89
N GLY A 91 13.17 10.03 -13.77
CA GLY A 91 13.68 8.76 -13.24
C GLY A 91 13.77 7.62 -14.26
N ALA A 92 13.28 7.79 -15.50
CA ALA A 92 13.40 6.77 -16.53
C ALA A 92 14.86 6.62 -16.97
N LYS A 93 15.31 5.38 -17.16
CA LYS A 93 16.67 5.09 -17.62
C LYS A 93 16.70 4.89 -19.12
N VAL A 94 17.71 5.45 -19.77
CA VAL A 94 17.96 5.32 -21.20
C VAL A 94 19.45 5.10 -21.46
N THR A 95 19.78 4.23 -22.40
CA THR A 95 21.17 4.03 -22.81
C THR A 95 21.46 4.84 -24.08
N VAL A 96 22.44 5.73 -24.02
CA VAL A 96 22.93 6.52 -25.16
C VAL A 96 24.40 6.15 -25.38
N GLU A 97 24.72 5.67 -26.59
CA GLU A 97 26.09 5.24 -26.97
C GLU A 97 26.76 4.26 -25.97
N GLY A 98 25.96 3.43 -25.29
CA GLY A 98 26.44 2.46 -24.31
C GLY A 98 26.63 3.00 -22.89
N VAL A 99 26.30 4.27 -22.65
CA VAL A 99 26.28 4.90 -21.31
C VAL A 99 24.82 5.01 -20.85
N GLU A 100 24.54 4.64 -19.60
CA GLU A 100 23.21 4.77 -19.01
C GLU A 100 23.01 6.19 -18.48
N TYR A 101 21.87 6.79 -18.82
CA TYR A 101 21.41 8.09 -18.39
C TYR A 101 20.03 7.97 -17.74
N GLU A 102 19.71 8.92 -16.88
CA GLU A 102 18.41 9.06 -16.22
C GLU A 102 17.73 10.36 -16.69
N VAL A 103 16.46 10.27 -17.03
CA VAL A 103 15.64 11.43 -17.42
C VAL A 103 15.40 12.29 -16.18
N SER A 104 15.71 13.58 -16.28
CA SER A 104 15.59 14.54 -15.19
C SER A 104 14.71 15.73 -15.56
N ASP A 105 14.00 16.27 -14.56
CA ASP A 105 13.26 17.54 -14.68
C ASP A 105 14.14 18.73 -14.32
N LEU A 106 15.39 18.48 -13.89
CA LEU A 106 16.36 19.52 -13.59
C LEU A 106 16.90 20.13 -14.89
N PRO A 107 17.24 21.44 -14.88
CA PRO A 107 17.97 22.05 -15.97
C PRO A 107 19.29 21.29 -16.23
N PRO A 108 19.66 21.06 -17.50
CA PRO A 108 20.87 20.32 -17.82
C PRO A 108 22.12 21.11 -17.40
N SER A 109 23.14 20.40 -16.95
CA SER A 109 24.50 20.88 -16.70
C SER A 109 25.44 20.46 -17.83
N THR A 110 26.65 21.03 -17.92
CA THR A 110 27.62 20.82 -19.02
C THR A 110 28.09 19.40 -19.31
N ALA A 111 27.65 18.42 -18.53
CA ALA A 111 27.97 17.01 -18.71
C ALA A 111 26.74 16.14 -18.96
N ASP A 112 25.57 16.77 -19.04
CA ASP A 112 24.30 16.13 -19.32
C ASP A 112 24.05 16.14 -20.83
N LEU A 113 23.07 15.37 -21.27
CA LEU A 113 22.58 15.40 -22.64
C LEU A 113 21.15 15.94 -22.65
N VAL A 114 20.72 16.42 -23.80
CA VAL A 114 19.33 16.80 -24.04
C VAL A 114 18.75 16.00 -25.20
N VAL A 115 17.52 15.53 -25.04
CA VAL A 115 16.74 14.92 -26.11
C VAL A 115 15.76 15.95 -26.63
N VAL A 116 15.81 16.26 -27.92
CA VAL A 116 14.82 17.11 -28.58
C VAL A 116 13.60 16.26 -28.90
N VAL A 117 12.47 16.51 -28.26
CA VAL A 117 11.20 15.79 -28.50
C VAL A 117 10.38 16.44 -29.61
N ASP A 118 10.49 17.76 -29.76
CA ASP A 118 9.83 18.53 -30.82
C ASP A 118 10.83 19.53 -31.43
N ALA A 119 11.33 19.21 -32.62
CA ALA A 119 12.30 20.03 -33.34
C ALA A 119 11.67 21.28 -33.98
N TYR A 120 10.34 21.33 -34.14
CA TYR A 120 9.67 22.41 -34.87
C TYR A 120 9.89 23.78 -34.20
N GLU A 121 9.92 23.80 -32.86
CA GLU A 121 10.11 25.04 -32.09
C GLU A 121 11.58 25.48 -31.99
N ILE A 122 12.51 24.55 -32.23
CA ILE A 122 13.95 24.75 -31.98
C ILE A 122 14.68 25.07 -33.30
N GLY A 123 14.30 24.42 -34.40
CA GLY A 123 14.86 24.60 -35.73
C GLY A 123 16.25 23.98 -35.92
N TRP A 124 16.48 23.41 -37.11
CA TRP A 124 17.79 22.85 -37.54
C TRP A 124 18.36 21.74 -36.63
N VAL A 125 17.48 21.10 -35.86
CA VAL A 125 17.74 19.91 -35.06
C VAL A 125 16.82 18.78 -35.55
N ASP A 126 17.24 17.55 -35.35
CA ASP A 126 16.38 16.38 -35.62
C ASP A 126 15.45 16.09 -34.45
N ASP A 127 14.21 15.74 -34.76
CA ASP A 127 13.29 15.11 -33.81
C ASP A 127 13.95 13.86 -33.20
N TYR A 128 13.84 13.75 -31.88
CA TYR A 128 14.41 12.70 -31.04
C TYR A 128 15.95 12.62 -31.09
N GLY A 129 16.60 13.66 -31.60
CA GLY A 129 18.05 13.81 -31.56
C GLY A 129 18.54 14.04 -30.12
N VAL A 130 19.69 13.45 -29.80
CA VAL A 130 20.38 13.62 -28.52
C VAL A 130 21.59 14.51 -28.74
N TYR A 131 21.70 15.58 -27.96
CA TYR A 131 22.72 16.61 -28.09
C TYR A 131 23.46 16.82 -26.75
N PRO A 132 24.79 17.00 -26.77
CA PRO A 132 25.54 17.41 -25.59
C PRO A 132 25.32 18.91 -25.34
N VAL A 133 25.20 19.27 -24.06
CA VAL A 133 25.11 20.68 -23.66
C VAL A 133 26.45 21.22 -23.16
N TYR A 134 26.63 22.53 -23.25
CA TYR A 134 27.82 23.26 -22.80
C TYR A 134 27.44 24.65 -22.29
N LEU A 135 28.39 25.35 -21.64
CA LEU A 135 28.22 26.76 -21.26
C LEU A 135 28.70 27.65 -22.41
N ASP A 136 27.89 28.65 -22.75
CA ASP A 136 28.30 29.72 -23.64
C ASP A 136 29.29 30.68 -22.94
N ASN A 137 29.75 31.69 -23.67
CA ASN A 137 30.65 32.73 -23.13
C ASN A 137 29.99 33.59 -22.03
N SER A 138 28.66 33.48 -21.84
CA SER A 138 27.86 34.19 -20.85
C SER A 138 27.57 33.33 -19.61
N GLY A 139 27.98 32.06 -19.60
CA GLY A 139 27.67 31.11 -18.53
C GLY A 139 26.26 30.53 -18.58
N VAL A 140 25.60 30.56 -19.74
CA VAL A 140 24.28 29.98 -20.01
C VAL A 140 24.43 28.63 -20.69
N VAL A 141 23.60 27.66 -20.31
CA VAL A 141 23.62 26.32 -20.89
C VAL A 141 22.96 26.32 -22.28
N THR A 142 23.66 25.76 -23.26
CA THR A 142 23.36 25.81 -24.70
C THR A 142 23.80 24.50 -25.37
N PHE A 143 23.41 24.27 -26.63
CA PHE A 143 23.86 23.11 -27.42
C PHE A 143 24.04 23.50 -28.90
N TYR A 144 24.79 22.69 -29.66
CA TYR A 144 25.00 22.92 -31.09
C TYR A 144 23.91 22.21 -31.89
N ASP A 145 23.35 22.88 -32.90
CA ASP A 145 22.43 22.26 -33.86
C ASP A 145 23.16 21.46 -34.94
N ASN A 146 22.42 20.86 -35.87
CA ASN A 146 23.00 19.99 -36.90
C ASN A 146 23.98 20.70 -37.86
N ASP A 147 23.91 22.02 -37.98
CA ASP A 147 24.82 22.84 -38.80
C ASP A 147 26.01 23.39 -37.99
N GLY A 148 26.01 23.16 -36.67
CA GLY A 148 27.06 23.60 -35.74
C GLY A 148 26.83 25.01 -35.20
N ASP A 149 25.64 25.57 -35.37
CA ASP A 149 25.27 26.82 -34.75
C ASP A 149 24.87 26.61 -33.30
N GLU A 150 25.17 27.61 -32.47
CA GLU A 150 24.78 27.61 -31.07
C GLU A 150 23.26 27.86 -30.90
N ARG A 151 22.63 27.09 -30.02
CA ARG A 151 21.20 27.18 -29.68
C ARG A 151 21.03 27.20 -28.17
N ASN A 152 20.49 28.31 -27.68
CA ASN A 152 20.07 28.41 -26.28
C ASN A 152 18.94 27.42 -25.99
N LEU A 153 18.94 26.84 -24.79
CA LEU A 153 17.78 26.11 -24.31
C LEU A 153 16.60 27.09 -24.18
N PRO A 154 15.43 26.81 -24.80
CA PRO A 154 14.29 27.70 -24.74
C PRO A 154 13.88 27.95 -23.28
N LYS A 155 13.75 29.23 -22.90
CA LYS A 155 13.40 29.67 -21.54
C LYS A 155 11.95 29.37 -21.13
N TRP A 156 11.14 28.82 -22.04
CA TRP A 156 9.67 28.72 -21.95
C TRP A 156 9.16 27.27 -21.92
N LEU A 157 9.96 26.34 -21.40
CA LEU A 157 9.68 24.90 -21.52
C LEU A 157 8.61 24.41 -20.52
N ASP A 158 7.39 24.95 -20.62
CA ASP A 158 6.20 24.38 -19.98
C ASP A 158 5.62 23.18 -20.79
N ASP A 159 6.11 22.93 -22.02
CA ASP A 159 5.41 22.06 -23.00
C ASP A 159 6.16 20.78 -23.44
N GLY A 160 7.26 20.39 -22.79
CA GLY A 160 7.88 19.05 -23.00
C GLY A 160 8.64 18.86 -24.33
N ALA A 161 9.13 19.93 -24.95
CA ALA A 161 9.90 19.90 -26.20
C ALA A 161 11.34 19.38 -26.04
N ILE A 162 11.91 19.39 -24.83
CA ILE A 162 13.25 18.89 -24.51
C ILE A 162 13.20 18.07 -23.21
N LEU A 163 13.97 16.98 -23.14
CA LEU A 163 14.21 16.21 -21.92
C LEU A 163 15.69 16.24 -21.53
N THR A 164 16.00 16.43 -20.25
CA THR A 164 17.37 16.35 -19.72
C THR A 164 17.74 14.90 -19.41
N LEU A 165 18.93 14.47 -19.80
CA LEU A 165 19.52 13.16 -19.51
C LEU A 165 20.79 13.32 -18.68
N ILE A 166 20.76 12.85 -17.44
CA ILE A 166 21.90 12.90 -16.51
C ILE A 166 22.60 11.54 -16.51
N PRO A 167 23.94 11.45 -16.65
CA PRO A 167 24.65 10.17 -16.60
C PRO A 167 24.40 9.44 -15.28
N VAL A 168 24.11 8.14 -15.30
CA VAL A 168 23.85 7.38 -14.06
C VAL A 168 25.09 7.27 -13.16
N ALA A 169 26.30 7.30 -13.75
CA ALA A 169 27.53 7.42 -12.97
C ALA A 169 27.57 8.73 -12.15
N LYS A 170 26.93 9.79 -12.65
CA LYS A 170 26.73 11.04 -11.91
C LYS A 170 25.53 11.03 -11.00
N SER A 171 24.44 10.31 -11.31
CA SER A 171 23.31 10.20 -10.38
C SER A 171 23.70 9.50 -9.08
N ASN A 172 24.67 8.57 -9.14
CA ASN A 172 25.29 7.96 -7.97
C ASN A 172 26.33 8.86 -7.26
N GLU A 173 26.91 9.86 -7.94
CA GLU A 173 27.81 10.86 -7.34
C GLU A 173 27.05 12.12 -6.85
N THR A 174 25.85 12.41 -7.36
CA THR A 174 24.99 13.49 -6.83
C THR A 174 24.24 13.08 -5.56
N ASN A 175 24.40 11.83 -5.12
CA ASN A 175 24.00 11.37 -3.78
C ASN A 175 25.17 11.21 -2.80
N GLU A 176 26.41 11.53 -3.20
CA GLU A 176 27.55 11.64 -2.29
C GLU A 176 28.49 12.77 -2.74
N SER A 177 28.58 13.83 -1.93
CA SER A 177 29.50 14.97 -2.03
C SER A 177 28.98 16.23 -2.76
N ASN A 178 28.22 17.02 -2.01
CA ASN A 178 28.59 18.44 -1.88
C ASN A 178 29.12 18.71 -0.46
N THR A 179 29.95 17.79 0.05
CA THR A 179 30.95 18.09 1.07
C THR A 179 32.18 18.60 0.35
N LYS A 180 32.24 19.91 0.13
CA LYS A 180 33.52 20.58 0.29
C LYS A 180 33.91 20.36 1.74
N GLU A 181 34.78 19.38 1.97
CA GLU A 181 35.50 19.25 3.25
C GLU A 181 36.17 20.59 3.55
N GLY A 182 35.69 21.23 4.60
CA GLY A 182 36.17 22.53 5.05
C GLY A 182 35.08 23.47 5.57
N ASP A 183 34.03 22.98 6.23
CA ASP A 183 33.41 23.73 7.32
C ASP A 183 32.78 22.77 8.33
N ASP A 184 32.83 23.17 9.58
CA ASP A 184 32.84 22.34 10.78
C ASP A 184 31.51 21.60 11.02
N MET A 185 31.57 20.36 11.53
CA MET A 185 30.40 19.51 11.83
C MET A 185 29.59 20.03 13.05
N THR A 186 29.89 21.24 13.52
CA THR A 186 29.32 21.97 14.66
C THR A 186 28.19 22.93 14.27
N ASP A 187 27.87 23.03 12.97
CA ASP A 187 26.88 23.97 12.43
C ASP A 187 25.49 23.39 12.14
N VAL A 188 25.23 22.10 12.40
CA VAL A 188 23.89 21.49 12.22
C VAL A 188 23.16 21.38 13.55
N ILE A 189 21.96 21.98 13.64
CA ILE A 189 21.07 21.92 14.81
C ILE A 189 19.79 21.16 14.44
N VAL A 190 19.32 20.27 15.33
CA VAL A 190 17.99 19.67 15.23
C VAL A 190 17.04 20.44 16.15
N HIS A 191 16.05 21.11 15.59
CA HIS A 191 15.02 21.83 16.34
C HIS A 191 13.64 21.35 15.87
N GLU A 192 12.79 20.91 16.80
CA GLU A 192 11.46 20.35 16.53
C GLU A 192 11.44 19.19 15.51
N GLY A 193 12.52 18.40 15.47
CA GLY A 193 12.65 17.27 14.53
C GLY A 193 13.09 17.67 13.12
N VAL A 194 13.32 18.96 12.86
CA VAL A 194 13.84 19.50 11.60
C VAL A 194 15.33 19.81 11.76
N LYS A 195 16.13 19.51 10.73
CA LYS A 195 17.56 19.85 10.69
C LYS A 195 17.76 21.25 10.10
N TYR A 196 18.58 22.05 10.75
CA TYR A 196 18.95 23.39 10.33
C TYR A 196 20.47 23.51 10.28
N ARG A 197 20.98 24.34 9.37
CA ARG A 197 22.39 24.80 9.38
C ARG A 197 22.46 26.21 9.95
N LYS A 198 23.50 26.50 10.73
CA LYS A 198 23.84 27.86 11.16
C LYS A 198 24.42 28.64 9.99
N VAL A 199 23.96 29.87 9.79
CA VAL A 199 24.45 30.78 8.75
C VAL A 199 24.75 32.12 9.38
N ALA A 200 26.00 32.56 9.27
CA ALA A 200 26.45 33.88 9.73
C ALA A 200 26.03 34.97 8.72
N ARG A 201 24.78 35.42 8.83
CA ARG A 201 24.21 36.53 8.06
C ARG A 201 23.13 37.25 8.85
N GLU A 202 22.75 38.45 8.40
CA GLU A 202 21.57 39.15 8.92
C GLU A 202 20.28 38.38 8.62
N VAL A 203 19.29 38.54 9.50
CA VAL A 203 17.95 37.97 9.29
C VAL A 203 17.27 38.59 8.08
N GLN A 204 16.50 37.77 7.37
CA GLN A 204 15.73 38.15 6.20
C GLN A 204 14.27 37.80 6.42
N GLU A 205 13.39 38.47 5.67
CA GLU A 205 11.97 38.16 5.68
C GLU A 205 11.75 36.68 5.32
N GLY A 206 11.16 35.91 6.25
CA GLY A 206 10.93 34.48 6.12
C GLY A 206 11.82 33.58 7.00
N ASP A 207 12.90 34.12 7.58
CA ASP A 207 13.66 33.40 8.60
C ASP A 207 12.83 33.19 9.87
N LYS A 208 12.95 32.01 10.47
CA LYS A 208 12.11 31.60 11.61
C LYS A 208 12.85 31.56 12.94
N TYR A 209 14.13 31.24 12.90
CA TYR A 209 14.90 30.98 14.11
C TYR A 209 16.31 31.53 13.99
N ILE A 210 16.82 32.01 15.12
CA ILE A 210 18.23 32.30 15.32
C ILE A 210 18.77 31.42 16.43
N VAL A 211 20.09 31.26 16.47
CA VAL A 211 20.80 30.74 17.63
C VAL A 211 21.72 31.82 18.18
N CYS A 212 21.67 32.05 19.50
CA CYS A 212 22.61 32.97 20.13
C CYS A 212 24.02 32.38 20.08
N THR A 213 25.01 33.19 19.69
CA THR A 213 26.41 32.76 19.52
C THR A 213 27.35 33.35 20.56
N THR A 214 26.80 34.02 21.58
CA THR A 214 27.55 34.70 22.63
C THR A 214 26.91 34.48 24.01
N ASP A 215 27.74 34.52 25.05
CA ASP A 215 27.33 34.52 26.46
C ASP A 215 27.39 35.92 27.10
N ALA A 216 27.63 36.96 26.29
CA ALA A 216 27.82 38.34 26.76
C ALA A 216 26.56 38.99 27.34
N PHE A 217 25.39 38.39 27.13
CA PHE A 217 24.10 38.92 27.56
C PHE A 217 23.51 38.05 28.66
N SER A 218 23.19 38.62 29.82
CA SER A 218 22.61 37.86 30.95
C SER A 218 21.20 37.32 30.67
N PHE A 219 20.53 37.85 29.65
CA PHE A 219 19.18 37.49 29.21
C PHE A 219 19.18 36.51 28.02
N LEU A 220 20.36 36.13 27.50
CA LEU A 220 20.51 35.14 26.43
C LEU A 220 21.42 34.00 26.85
N THR A 221 21.10 32.79 26.40
CA THR A 221 21.93 31.60 26.57
C THR A 221 22.63 31.28 25.25
N GLU A 222 23.97 31.25 25.26
CA GLU A 222 24.77 30.79 24.12
C GLU A 222 24.31 29.39 23.65
N GLY A 223 24.12 29.24 22.35
CA GLY A 223 23.68 27.99 21.73
C GLY A 223 22.16 27.72 21.82
N LYS A 224 21.39 28.55 22.53
CA LYS A 224 19.92 28.43 22.59
C LYS A 224 19.28 28.98 21.31
N VAL A 225 18.25 28.25 20.85
CA VAL A 225 17.43 28.62 19.69
C VAL A 225 16.30 29.54 20.12
N TYR A 226 16.14 30.66 19.44
CA TYR A 226 15.08 31.64 19.66
C TYR A 226 14.24 31.80 18.40
N ALA A 227 12.92 31.85 18.56
CA ALA A 227 11.99 32.09 17.47
C ALA A 227 11.90 33.59 17.18
N ILE A 228 12.10 33.97 15.92
CA ILE A 228 11.97 35.35 15.47
C ILE A 228 10.48 35.71 15.46
N THR A 229 10.13 36.79 16.15
CA THR A 229 8.77 37.32 16.21
C THR A 229 8.54 38.43 15.21
N ASN A 230 9.57 39.25 14.92
CA ASN A 230 9.55 40.29 13.90
C ASN A 230 11.00 40.69 13.51
N ILE A 231 11.15 41.52 12.47
CA ILE A 231 12.39 42.22 12.13
C ILE A 231 12.15 43.71 12.38
N ASP A 232 13.08 44.39 13.05
CA ASP A 232 12.95 45.82 13.34
C ASP A 232 13.32 46.72 12.14
N GLU A 233 13.30 48.05 12.34
CA GLU A 233 13.58 49.01 11.26
C GLU A 233 15.03 48.99 10.78
N ASP A 234 15.96 48.49 11.61
CA ASP A 234 17.39 48.41 11.32
C ASP A 234 17.77 47.03 10.74
N GLY A 235 16.84 46.07 10.70
CA GLY A 235 17.04 44.73 10.16
C GLY A 235 17.42 43.68 11.21
N ASP A 236 17.32 44.01 12.50
CA ASP A 236 17.65 43.10 13.59
C ASP A 236 16.46 42.22 14.01
N PRO A 237 16.69 40.97 14.44
CA PRO A 237 15.62 40.08 14.88
C PRO A 237 15.06 40.49 16.24
N LEU A 238 13.73 40.64 16.31
CA LEU A 238 12.97 40.75 17.54
C LEU A 238 12.51 39.36 17.99
N PHE A 239 12.77 38.97 19.23
CA PHE A 239 12.39 37.66 19.78
C PHE A 239 12.14 37.74 21.29
N ILE A 240 11.60 36.66 21.87
CA ILE A 240 11.39 36.54 23.32
C ILE A 240 12.62 35.89 23.94
N ASP A 241 13.25 36.56 24.89
CA ASP A 241 14.49 36.11 25.54
C ASP A 241 14.25 35.12 26.71
N ASP A 242 15.29 34.88 27.52
CA ASP A 242 15.22 33.92 28.65
C ASP A 242 14.39 34.44 29.83
N ASP A 243 14.25 35.76 29.97
CA ASP A 243 13.46 36.41 31.02
C ASP A 243 11.99 36.62 30.60
N GLY A 244 11.70 36.39 29.31
CA GLY A 244 10.36 36.35 28.74
C GLY A 244 9.88 37.69 28.20
N ASP A 245 10.77 38.67 28.07
CA ASP A 245 10.53 39.95 27.41
C ASP A 245 11.08 39.98 25.99
N ALA A 246 10.66 41.01 25.25
CA ALA A 246 11.03 41.18 23.85
C ALA A 246 12.40 41.86 23.75
N SER A 247 13.32 41.20 23.06
CA SER A 247 14.72 41.62 22.93
C SER A 247 15.16 41.61 21.47
N VAL A 248 16.23 42.36 21.19
CA VAL A 248 16.90 42.44 19.89
C VAL A 248 18.39 42.10 20.05
N VAL A 249 19.00 41.56 19.01
CA VAL A 249 20.42 41.19 19.00
C VAL A 249 21.03 41.50 17.64
N VAL A 250 22.19 42.15 17.63
CA VAL A 250 22.90 42.53 16.39
C VAL A 250 23.58 41.34 15.73
N SER A 251 23.78 41.41 14.40
CA SER A 251 24.28 40.33 13.53
C SER A 251 25.60 39.67 13.94
N GLU A 252 26.42 40.32 14.77
CA GLU A 252 27.67 39.75 15.31
C GLU A 252 27.44 38.74 16.46
N ASN A 253 26.23 38.67 17.02
CA ASN A 253 25.93 37.90 18.24
C ASN A 253 24.93 36.76 18.00
N TYR A 254 24.49 36.51 16.76
CA TYR A 254 23.61 35.41 16.41
C TYR A 254 24.00 34.75 15.09
N ALA A 255 23.51 33.53 14.86
CA ALA A 255 23.50 32.89 13.56
C ALA A 255 22.06 32.52 13.17
N VAL A 256 21.71 32.68 11.90
CA VAL A 256 20.40 32.31 11.36
C VAL A 256 20.34 30.79 11.17
N LEU A 257 19.21 30.17 11.53
CA LEU A 257 18.97 28.76 11.27
C LEU A 257 18.26 28.60 9.93
N GLU A 258 19.03 28.23 8.90
CA GLU A 258 18.48 27.90 7.59
C GLU A 258 18.09 26.41 7.57
N GLN A 259 16.83 26.13 7.22
CA GLN A 259 16.35 24.75 7.16
C GLN A 259 17.14 23.98 6.11
N ILE A 260 17.69 22.83 6.51
CA ILE A 260 18.27 21.89 5.55
C ILE A 260 17.07 21.19 4.90
N PRO A 261 16.80 21.42 3.60
CA PRO A 261 15.73 20.71 2.93
C PRO A 261 16.04 19.21 3.01
N GLN A 262 15.08 18.42 3.51
CA GLN A 262 15.14 16.97 3.35
C GLN A 262 15.32 16.69 1.86
N SER A 263 16.25 15.80 1.52
CA SER A 263 16.46 15.48 0.11
C SER A 263 15.14 15.01 -0.48
N ILE A 264 14.93 15.31 -1.77
CA ILE A 264 13.73 14.88 -2.48
C ILE A 264 13.62 13.34 -2.37
N ASP A 265 14.75 12.63 -2.37
CA ASP A 265 14.83 11.18 -2.19
C ASP A 265 14.30 10.71 -0.82
N GLU A 266 14.64 11.40 0.28
CA GLU A 266 14.10 11.08 1.61
C GLU A 266 12.58 11.33 1.66
N GLN A 267 12.10 12.39 1.01
CA GLN A 267 10.68 12.70 0.92
C GLN A 267 9.92 11.70 0.05
N ILE A 268 10.51 11.28 -1.08
CA ILE A 268 9.97 10.24 -1.96
C ILE A 268 9.91 8.90 -1.22
N ALA A 269 10.99 8.47 -0.57
CA ALA A 269 11.02 7.22 0.17
C ALA A 269 9.96 7.16 1.29
N GLU A 270 9.77 8.25 2.02
CA GLU A 270 8.74 8.36 3.05
C GLU A 270 7.32 8.37 2.43
N ALA A 271 7.13 9.08 1.32
CA ALA A 271 5.85 9.13 0.61
C ALA A 271 5.49 7.77 -0.01
N GLU A 272 6.46 7.07 -0.59
CA GLU A 272 6.30 5.72 -1.13
C GLU A 272 5.96 4.70 -0.05
N ARG A 273 6.62 4.77 1.12
CA ARG A 273 6.27 3.93 2.27
C ARG A 273 4.83 4.16 2.71
N LYS A 274 4.43 5.41 2.88
CA LYS A 274 3.04 5.77 3.25
C LYS A 274 2.04 5.36 2.18
N LEU A 275 2.38 5.51 0.90
CA LEU A 275 1.52 5.11 -0.21
C LEU A 275 1.37 3.58 -0.29
N ALA A 276 2.42 2.82 -0.02
CA ALA A 276 2.38 1.36 0.03
C ALA A 276 1.49 0.87 1.19
N GLU A 277 1.62 1.46 2.38
CA GLU A 277 0.75 1.16 3.53
C GLU A 277 -0.72 1.47 3.22
N LEU A 278 -1.00 2.64 2.63
CA LEU A 278 -2.35 3.05 2.27
C LEU A 278 -2.96 2.15 1.18
N LYS A 279 -2.17 1.78 0.16
CA LYS A 279 -2.61 0.85 -0.91
C LYS A 279 -2.87 -0.54 -0.35
N ALA A 280 -2.02 -1.05 0.55
CA ALA A 280 -2.22 -2.35 1.19
C ALA A 280 -3.50 -2.36 2.05
N ALA A 281 -3.71 -1.34 2.89
CA ALA A 281 -4.91 -1.21 3.71
C ALA A 281 -6.19 -1.07 2.86
N LYS A 282 -6.13 -0.32 1.76
CA LYS A 282 -7.26 -0.17 0.83
C LYS A 282 -7.55 -1.46 0.07
N ALA A 283 -6.52 -2.15 -0.44
CA ALA A 283 -6.68 -3.42 -1.14
C ALA A 283 -7.21 -4.54 -0.22
N GLU A 284 -6.88 -4.51 1.07
CA GLU A 284 -7.42 -5.44 2.06
C GLU A 284 -8.92 -5.19 2.31
N GLN A 285 -9.34 -3.92 2.39
CA GLN A 285 -10.75 -3.55 2.56
C GLN A 285 -11.59 -3.78 1.29
N GLU A 286 -11.03 -3.54 0.10
CA GLU A 286 -11.74 -3.70 -1.18
C GLU A 286 -11.97 -5.17 -1.57
N ARG A 287 -11.30 -6.13 -0.92
CA ARG A 287 -11.41 -7.57 -1.23
C ARG A 287 -12.61 -8.29 -0.65
N LEU A 288 -13.36 -7.69 0.28
CA LEU A 288 -14.53 -8.34 0.90
C LEU A 288 -15.73 -8.32 -0.04
N LYS A 289 -16.04 -9.49 -0.60
CA LYS A 289 -17.24 -9.73 -1.42
C LYS A 289 -18.28 -10.55 -0.66
N VAL A 290 -19.51 -10.57 -1.17
CA VAL A 290 -20.57 -11.46 -0.66
C VAL A 290 -20.07 -12.91 -0.67
N GLY A 291 -20.26 -13.60 0.46
CA GLY A 291 -19.78 -14.95 0.71
C GLY A 291 -18.40 -15.05 1.36
N ASP A 292 -17.64 -13.95 1.46
CA ASP A 292 -16.40 -13.95 2.22
C ASP A 292 -16.67 -13.96 3.73
N TYR A 293 -15.77 -14.57 4.50
CA TYR A 293 -15.75 -14.51 5.95
C TYR A 293 -14.76 -13.45 6.43
N ALA A 294 -15.12 -12.74 7.50
CA ALA A 294 -14.31 -11.69 8.11
C ALA A 294 -14.31 -11.79 9.64
N VAL A 295 -13.26 -11.25 10.25
CA VAL A 295 -13.13 -11.05 11.71
C VAL A 295 -13.35 -9.57 12.00
N VAL A 296 -14.20 -9.29 12.98
CA VAL A 296 -14.41 -7.93 13.49
C VAL A 296 -13.18 -7.50 14.28
N VAL A 297 -12.50 -6.44 13.82
CA VAL A 297 -11.27 -5.91 14.44
C VAL A 297 -11.48 -4.54 15.10
N GLY A 298 -12.60 -3.87 14.79
CA GLY A 298 -12.95 -2.57 15.35
C GLY A 298 -14.46 -2.43 15.56
N ILE A 299 -14.86 -1.39 16.29
CA ILE A 299 -16.26 -0.99 16.44
C ILE A 299 -16.29 0.52 16.27
N THR A 300 -16.33 0.98 15.02
CA THR A 300 -16.46 2.41 14.73
C THR A 300 -17.93 2.78 14.65
N THR A 301 -18.38 3.74 15.47
CA THR A 301 -19.70 4.36 15.33
C THR A 301 -19.57 5.75 14.72
N ASN A 302 -20.49 6.14 13.83
CA ASN A 302 -20.65 7.51 13.36
C ASN A 302 -22.14 7.89 13.35
N GLU A 303 -22.44 9.17 13.16
CA GLU A 303 -23.81 9.73 13.22
C GLU A 303 -24.81 9.07 12.24
N THR A 304 -24.30 8.38 11.21
CA THR A 304 -25.10 7.73 10.15
C THR A 304 -25.18 6.21 10.29
N MET A 305 -24.68 5.63 11.39
CA MET A 305 -24.63 4.19 11.58
C MET A 305 -25.12 3.77 12.96
N PHE A 306 -26.17 2.94 12.98
CA PHE A 306 -26.63 2.29 14.20
C PHE A 306 -25.54 1.34 14.72
N PRO A 307 -25.27 1.32 16.04
CA PRO A 307 -24.27 0.42 16.62
C PRO A 307 -24.66 -1.03 16.32
N HIS A 308 -23.70 -1.80 15.81
CA HIS A 308 -23.85 -3.25 15.68
C HIS A 308 -23.47 -3.93 16.98
N GLU A 309 -24.07 -5.09 17.26
CA GLU A 309 -23.80 -5.85 18.49
C GLU A 309 -22.63 -6.84 18.34
N PHE A 310 -21.89 -6.78 17.23
CA PHE A 310 -20.68 -7.58 17.10
C PHE A 310 -19.61 -7.13 18.09
N ILE A 311 -19.01 -8.10 18.77
CA ILE A 311 -17.81 -7.94 19.60
C ILE A 311 -16.57 -8.15 18.74
N ILE A 312 -15.48 -7.45 19.08
CA ILE A 312 -14.17 -7.65 18.46
C ILE A 312 -13.77 -9.13 18.60
N GLY A 313 -13.27 -9.71 17.51
CA GLY A 313 -12.97 -11.14 17.36
C GLY A 313 -14.14 -11.98 16.83
N THR A 314 -15.34 -11.42 16.65
CA THR A 314 -16.46 -12.16 16.05
C THR A 314 -16.17 -12.48 14.60
N VAL A 315 -16.33 -13.77 14.23
CA VAL A 315 -16.33 -14.18 12.82
C VAL A 315 -17.70 -13.96 12.21
N VAL A 316 -17.74 -13.27 11.09
CA VAL A 316 -18.96 -12.90 10.36
C VAL A 316 -18.86 -13.32 8.90
N GLU A 317 -20.00 -13.56 8.28
CA GLU A 317 -20.17 -13.78 6.86
C GLU A 317 -20.68 -12.50 6.20
N VAL A 318 -20.04 -12.07 5.12
CA VAL A 318 -20.49 -10.94 4.31
C VAL A 318 -21.68 -11.40 3.46
N THR A 319 -22.85 -10.83 3.73
CA THR A 319 -24.12 -11.22 3.08
C THR A 319 -24.57 -10.22 2.01
N GLN A 320 -24.08 -8.97 2.07
CA GLN A 320 -24.43 -7.94 1.09
C GLN A 320 -23.31 -6.90 0.97
N CYS A 321 -23.06 -6.42 -0.25
CA CYS A 321 -22.28 -5.22 -0.51
C CYS A 321 -23.23 -4.11 -0.99
N PHE A 322 -23.05 -2.88 -0.50
CA PHE A 322 -23.88 -1.74 -0.89
C PHE A 322 -23.18 -0.95 -2.00
N ASN A 323 -23.91 -0.62 -3.07
CA ASN A 323 -23.38 0.23 -4.14
C ASN A 323 -23.33 1.70 -3.72
N ASP A 324 -24.38 2.18 -3.02
CA ASP A 324 -24.48 3.57 -2.57
C ASP A 324 -23.60 3.88 -1.34
N TYR A 325 -23.08 2.83 -0.68
CA TYR A 325 -22.23 2.92 0.51
C TYR A 325 -21.05 1.93 0.39
N PRO A 326 -20.04 2.24 -0.45
CA PRO A 326 -18.98 1.30 -0.81
C PRO A 326 -18.04 0.96 0.36
N ASP A 327 -18.05 1.77 1.42
CA ASP A 327 -17.34 1.57 2.69
C ASP A 327 -18.05 0.60 3.63
N ARG A 328 -19.26 0.14 3.29
CA ARG A 328 -20.12 -0.71 4.14
C ARG A 328 -20.40 -2.06 3.52
N VAL A 329 -20.58 -3.03 4.39
CA VAL A 329 -21.13 -4.35 4.05
C VAL A 329 -22.19 -4.76 5.05
N ARG A 330 -23.14 -5.60 4.64
CA ARG A 330 -23.98 -6.32 5.59
C ARG A 330 -23.27 -7.60 5.98
N ALA A 331 -23.11 -7.80 7.27
CA ALA A 331 -22.45 -8.96 7.84
C ALA A 331 -23.42 -9.68 8.80
N LYS A 332 -23.35 -11.01 8.81
CA LYS A 332 -24.10 -11.87 9.73
C LYS A 332 -23.13 -12.68 10.56
N SER A 333 -23.38 -12.79 11.86
CA SER A 333 -22.57 -13.69 12.70
C SER A 333 -22.77 -15.14 12.28
N ILE A 334 -21.67 -15.89 12.10
CA ILE A 334 -21.74 -17.33 11.84
C ILE A 334 -22.23 -18.12 13.06
N VAL A 335 -22.24 -17.48 14.23
CA VAL A 335 -22.75 -18.02 15.50
C VAL A 335 -24.17 -17.55 15.82
N GLY A 336 -24.89 -17.05 14.81
CA GLY A 336 -26.34 -16.77 14.90
C GLY A 336 -26.73 -15.48 15.64
N ARG A 337 -25.77 -14.66 16.09
CA ARG A 337 -26.05 -13.34 16.67
C ARG A 337 -26.32 -12.31 15.56
N GLY A 338 -27.54 -12.26 15.03
CA GLY A 338 -28.02 -11.14 14.21
C GLY A 338 -27.25 -10.82 12.91
N SER A 339 -27.71 -9.75 12.25
CA SER A 339 -27.19 -9.25 10.98
C SER A 339 -27.20 -7.73 10.99
N TRP A 340 -26.05 -7.10 10.74
CA TRP A 340 -25.90 -5.63 10.80
C TRP A 340 -25.09 -5.10 9.61
N ALA A 341 -25.22 -3.80 9.36
CA ALA A 341 -24.29 -3.08 8.50
C ALA A 341 -23.02 -2.77 9.30
N VAL A 342 -21.86 -3.02 8.70
CA VAL A 342 -20.54 -2.85 9.32
C VAL A 342 -19.63 -2.13 8.33
N LEU A 343 -18.74 -1.28 8.83
CA LEU A 343 -17.72 -0.64 8.01
C LEU A 343 -16.64 -1.65 7.62
N LYS A 344 -16.23 -1.64 6.35
CA LYS A 344 -15.17 -2.53 5.84
C LYS A 344 -13.86 -2.36 6.61
N LYS A 345 -13.55 -1.15 7.09
CA LYS A 345 -12.35 -0.87 7.91
C LYS A 345 -12.35 -1.56 9.29
N ASP A 346 -13.52 -1.92 9.80
CA ASP A 346 -13.66 -2.64 11.08
C ASP A 346 -13.61 -4.16 10.87
N LEU A 347 -13.37 -4.61 9.63
CA LEU A 347 -13.32 -6.00 9.23
C LEU A 347 -11.96 -6.35 8.63
N ARG A 348 -11.40 -7.48 9.05
CA ARG A 348 -10.28 -8.14 8.38
C ARG A 348 -10.78 -9.45 7.77
N LYS A 349 -10.24 -9.87 6.62
CA LYS A 349 -10.59 -11.19 6.06
C LYS A 349 -10.23 -12.32 7.03
N ALA A 350 -11.17 -13.23 7.29
CA ALA A 350 -10.95 -14.37 8.17
C ALA A 350 -10.18 -15.47 7.44
N THR A 351 -9.29 -16.13 8.16
CA THR A 351 -8.62 -17.34 7.69
C THR A 351 -9.58 -18.55 7.72
N PRO A 352 -9.40 -19.56 6.86
CA PRO A 352 -10.18 -20.80 6.92
C PRO A 352 -10.16 -21.46 8.30
N GLU A 353 -9.03 -21.38 9.00
CA GLU A 353 -8.82 -21.91 10.34
C GLU A 353 -9.68 -21.18 11.39
N GLU A 354 -9.70 -19.83 11.37
CA GLU A 354 -10.55 -19.02 12.25
C GLU A 354 -12.04 -19.33 12.03
N VAL A 355 -12.46 -19.52 10.78
CA VAL A 355 -13.84 -19.89 10.44
C VAL A 355 -14.18 -21.29 10.96
N ALA A 356 -13.28 -22.26 10.77
CA ALA A 356 -13.48 -23.63 11.23
C ALA A 356 -13.55 -23.70 12.76
N GLU A 357 -12.65 -23.01 13.46
CA GLU A 357 -12.63 -22.96 14.92
C GLU A 357 -13.90 -22.32 15.48
N ALA A 358 -14.34 -21.20 14.91
CA ALA A 358 -15.55 -20.53 15.35
C ALA A 358 -16.83 -21.38 15.11
N LYS A 359 -16.92 -22.09 13.97
CA LYS A 359 -18.01 -23.06 13.73
C LYS A 359 -17.97 -24.20 14.74
N ARG A 360 -16.79 -24.75 15.05
CA ARG A 360 -16.63 -25.83 16.03
C ARG A 360 -17.08 -25.39 17.42
N LYS A 361 -16.56 -24.26 17.93
CA LYS A 361 -16.94 -23.72 19.25
C LYS A 361 -18.45 -23.49 19.37
N PHE A 362 -19.06 -22.95 18.31
CA PHE A 362 -20.50 -22.75 18.29
C PHE A 362 -21.30 -24.04 18.30
N SER A 363 -20.87 -25.05 17.52
CA SER A 363 -21.51 -26.37 17.52
C SER A 363 -21.40 -27.06 18.88
N GLU A 364 -20.24 -26.97 19.54
CA GLU A 364 -20.01 -27.51 20.88
C GLU A 364 -20.91 -26.82 21.92
N GLU A 365 -21.02 -25.49 21.87
CA GLU A 365 -21.88 -24.73 22.78
C GLU A 365 -23.37 -25.05 22.56
N GLN A 366 -23.81 -25.16 21.30
CA GLN A 366 -25.18 -25.54 20.95
C GLN A 366 -25.49 -26.97 21.39
N ALA A 367 -24.55 -27.91 21.25
CA ALA A 367 -24.71 -29.28 21.74
C ALA A 367 -24.86 -29.31 23.27
N LYS A 368 -24.05 -28.53 24.00
CA LYS A 368 -24.16 -28.41 25.45
C LYS A 368 -25.51 -27.83 25.89
N LYS A 369 -25.95 -26.74 25.26
CA LYS A 369 -27.27 -26.13 25.53
C LYS A 369 -28.42 -27.08 25.20
N ALA A 370 -28.34 -27.81 24.10
CA ALA A 370 -29.34 -28.80 23.73
C ALA A 370 -29.40 -29.95 24.74
N GLU A 371 -28.26 -30.40 25.25
CA GLU A 371 -28.19 -31.42 26.29
C GLU A 371 -28.77 -30.90 27.61
N GLU A 372 -28.36 -29.72 28.06
CA GLU A 372 -28.95 -29.04 29.23
C GLU A 372 -30.48 -28.90 29.11
N ALA A 373 -31.00 -28.57 27.92
CA ALA A 373 -32.42 -28.48 27.67
C ALA A 373 -33.14 -29.84 27.79
N LYS A 374 -32.55 -30.94 27.29
CA LYS A 374 -33.11 -32.30 27.44
C LYS A 374 -33.23 -32.71 28.91
N TRP A 375 -32.17 -32.48 29.69
CA TRP A 375 -32.16 -32.78 31.13
C TRP A 375 -33.12 -31.88 31.91
N SER A 376 -33.16 -30.58 31.58
CA SER A 376 -34.10 -29.65 32.20
C SER A 376 -35.56 -30.00 31.89
N ALA A 377 -35.86 -30.51 30.69
CA ALA A 377 -37.22 -30.91 30.32
C ALA A 377 -37.77 -32.07 31.18
N ILE A 378 -36.89 -32.89 31.74
CA ILE A 378 -37.24 -33.96 32.68
C ILE A 378 -37.06 -33.54 34.15
N GLY A 379 -36.79 -32.25 34.40
CA GLY A 379 -36.64 -31.69 35.75
C GLY A 379 -35.35 -32.10 36.46
N ARG A 380 -34.27 -32.37 35.72
CA ARG A 380 -32.99 -32.85 36.27
C ARG A 380 -31.80 -32.03 35.77
N LYS A 381 -30.67 -32.10 36.48
CA LYS A 381 -29.38 -31.55 36.02
C LYS A 381 -28.72 -32.49 35.02
N VAL A 382 -27.85 -31.96 34.16
CA VAL A 382 -27.08 -32.78 33.22
C VAL A 382 -26.27 -33.83 33.99
N GLY A 383 -26.43 -35.10 33.61
CA GLY A 383 -25.77 -36.23 34.26
C GLY A 383 -26.40 -36.69 35.58
N GLU A 384 -27.59 -36.18 35.93
CA GLU A 384 -28.30 -36.59 37.16
C GLU A 384 -29.12 -37.87 36.92
N TYR A 385 -28.47 -39.02 37.08
CA TYR A 385 -29.11 -40.33 37.02
C TYR A 385 -29.82 -40.69 38.33
N LYS A 386 -30.84 -41.55 38.24
CA LYS A 386 -31.58 -42.11 39.39
C LYS A 386 -31.75 -43.61 39.25
N THR A 387 -31.88 -44.29 40.39
CA THR A 387 -32.25 -45.71 40.43
C THR A 387 -33.54 -45.96 39.64
N GLY A 388 -33.46 -46.90 38.70
CA GLY A 388 -34.55 -47.24 37.79
C GLY A 388 -34.55 -46.48 36.47
N ASP A 389 -33.59 -45.60 36.20
CA ASP A 389 -33.39 -45.09 34.83
C ASP A 389 -32.98 -46.23 33.88
N ILE A 390 -33.36 -46.13 32.61
CA ILE A 390 -32.84 -46.99 31.54
C ILE A 390 -31.76 -46.22 30.80
N VAL A 391 -30.55 -46.79 30.75
CA VAL A 391 -29.38 -46.19 30.12
C VAL A 391 -28.81 -47.11 29.04
N GLN A 392 -28.08 -46.53 28.11
CA GLN A 392 -27.29 -47.22 27.08
C GLN A 392 -25.84 -46.74 27.18
N TYR A 393 -24.87 -47.56 26.82
CA TYR A 393 -23.49 -47.11 26.78
C TYR A 393 -23.29 -46.06 25.67
N ALA A 394 -22.60 -44.96 26.00
CA ALA A 394 -22.41 -43.82 25.11
C ALA A 394 -21.33 -44.05 24.04
N ASN A 395 -20.46 -45.06 24.22
CA ASN A 395 -19.31 -45.32 23.35
C ASN A 395 -19.29 -46.77 22.83
N ASP A 396 -18.91 -46.93 21.55
CA ASP A 396 -18.65 -48.21 20.88
C ASP A 396 -17.50 -49.03 21.50
N MET A 397 -16.74 -48.44 22.43
CA MET A 397 -15.61 -49.07 23.11
C MET A 397 -15.95 -50.35 23.88
N SER A 398 -17.22 -50.54 24.26
CA SER A 398 -17.66 -51.74 24.99
C SER A 398 -18.19 -52.85 24.08
N GLY A 399 -18.47 -52.55 22.80
CA GLY A 399 -19.22 -53.44 21.90
C GLY A 399 -20.61 -53.81 22.45
N TYR A 400 -21.09 -53.09 23.47
CA TYR A 400 -22.21 -53.47 24.31
C TYR A 400 -23.43 -52.60 24.03
N ASP A 401 -24.17 -52.97 22.99
CA ASP A 401 -25.36 -52.24 22.53
C ASP A 401 -26.64 -52.77 23.21
N ALA A 402 -26.75 -52.57 24.53
CA ALA A 402 -27.92 -52.98 25.29
C ALA A 402 -28.44 -51.85 26.20
N TYR A 403 -29.78 -51.82 26.35
CA TYR A 403 -30.47 -50.97 27.31
C TYR A 403 -30.46 -51.65 28.68
N VAL A 404 -29.83 -51.00 29.66
CA VAL A 404 -29.64 -51.56 31.00
C VAL A 404 -30.27 -50.64 32.06
N PRO A 405 -30.87 -51.21 33.13
CA PRO A 405 -31.40 -50.42 34.22
C PRO A 405 -30.29 -49.97 35.17
N VAL A 406 -30.40 -48.73 35.64
CA VAL A 406 -29.63 -48.23 36.80
C VAL A 406 -30.19 -48.87 38.07
N LEU A 407 -29.33 -49.55 38.81
CA LEU A 407 -29.68 -50.18 40.09
C LEU A 407 -29.47 -49.22 41.26
N GLU A 408 -28.28 -48.61 41.34
CA GLU A 408 -27.92 -47.73 42.45
C GLU A 408 -26.83 -46.73 42.03
N LEU A 409 -26.74 -45.64 42.79
CA LEU A 409 -25.70 -44.63 42.65
C LEU A 409 -24.69 -44.83 43.79
N VAL A 410 -23.42 -45.01 43.46
CA VAL A 410 -22.33 -45.24 44.41
C VAL A 410 -21.32 -44.10 44.28
N GLY A 411 -21.45 -43.09 45.14
CA GLY A 411 -20.66 -41.87 45.04
C GLY A 411 -20.93 -41.14 43.72
N THR A 412 -19.90 -40.96 42.89
CA THR A 412 -20.01 -40.37 41.54
C THR A 412 -20.26 -41.40 40.43
N ARG A 413 -20.40 -42.69 40.77
CA ARG A 413 -20.52 -43.80 39.82
C ARG A 413 -21.91 -44.44 39.86
N ILE A 414 -22.24 -45.19 38.81
CA ILE A 414 -23.57 -45.74 38.57
C ILE A 414 -23.46 -47.25 38.41
N ASN A 415 -24.17 -48.00 39.25
CA ASN A 415 -24.27 -49.45 39.11
C ASN A 415 -25.40 -49.78 38.14
N VAL A 416 -25.07 -50.50 37.07
CA VAL A 416 -26.01 -50.93 36.03
C VAL A 416 -26.05 -52.46 35.96
N LYS A 417 -27.23 -53.01 35.62
CA LYS A 417 -27.38 -54.46 35.41
C LYS A 417 -27.21 -54.80 33.93
N THR A 418 -26.02 -55.24 33.57
CA THR A 418 -25.76 -55.78 32.23
C THR A 418 -26.39 -57.17 32.07
N VAL A 419 -26.71 -57.51 30.83
CA VAL A 419 -27.22 -58.84 30.43
C VAL A 419 -26.16 -59.91 30.58
N ASP A 420 -24.90 -59.61 30.20
CA ASP A 420 -23.86 -60.64 30.04
C ASP A 420 -22.81 -60.64 31.17
N TYR A 421 -22.62 -59.51 31.86
CA TYR A 421 -21.53 -59.32 32.83
C TYR A 421 -22.01 -59.07 34.27
N GLY A 422 -23.32 -59.15 34.52
CA GLY A 422 -23.89 -58.87 35.84
C GLY A 422 -23.89 -57.37 36.18
N ILE A 423 -23.53 -57.03 37.41
CA ILE A 423 -23.54 -55.63 37.89
C ILE A 423 -22.20 -54.98 37.58
N CYS A 424 -22.22 -53.91 36.79
CA CYS A 424 -21.05 -53.11 36.43
C CYS A 424 -21.16 -51.71 37.05
N THR A 425 -20.01 -51.14 37.45
CA THR A 425 -19.92 -49.79 38.04
C THR A 425 -19.33 -48.81 37.04
N GLU A 426 -20.18 -47.95 36.49
CA GLU A 426 -19.83 -47.08 35.37
C GLU A 426 -19.68 -45.62 35.76
N GLN A 427 -18.93 -44.87 34.95
CA GLN A 427 -18.93 -43.42 35.01
C GLN A 427 -20.17 -42.87 34.29
N PRO A 428 -20.80 -41.78 34.79
CA PRO A 428 -21.92 -41.14 34.12
C PRO A 428 -21.65 -40.76 32.66
N GLU A 429 -20.40 -40.43 32.35
CA GLU A 429 -19.89 -40.06 31.02
C GLU A 429 -19.98 -41.21 30.00
N ASN A 430 -19.92 -42.46 30.49
CA ASN A 430 -20.01 -43.66 29.65
C ASN A 430 -21.45 -44.07 29.36
N LEU A 431 -22.43 -43.39 29.95
CA LEU A 431 -23.83 -43.74 29.88
C LEU A 431 -24.63 -42.62 29.22
N ARG A 432 -25.62 -43.01 28.44
CA ARG A 432 -26.63 -42.16 27.83
C ARG A 432 -27.97 -42.51 28.43
N LEU A 433 -28.66 -41.54 29.00
CA LEU A 433 -30.02 -41.70 29.48
C LEU A 433 -30.97 -41.93 28.28
N ILE A 434 -31.74 -43.03 28.33
CA ILE A 434 -32.72 -43.39 27.29
C ILE A 434 -34.14 -43.16 27.81
N VAL A 435 -34.44 -43.64 29.02
CA VAL A 435 -35.74 -43.43 29.66
C VAL A 435 -35.53 -43.05 31.11
N PRO A 436 -35.92 -41.84 31.54
CA PRO A 436 -35.91 -41.48 32.96
C PRO A 436 -36.96 -42.28 33.72
N VAL A 437 -36.67 -42.64 34.97
CA VAL A 437 -37.56 -43.47 35.81
C VAL A 437 -38.96 -42.87 35.96
N GLU A 438 -39.09 -41.53 35.95
CA GLU A 438 -40.36 -40.82 36.08
C GLU A 438 -41.26 -40.94 34.83
N GLN A 439 -40.72 -41.39 33.69
CA GLN A 439 -41.47 -41.58 32.43
C GLN A 439 -41.68 -43.05 32.09
N ARG A 440 -41.31 -43.96 32.98
CA ARG A 440 -41.47 -45.41 32.77
C ARG A 440 -42.90 -45.84 32.99
N PHE A 441 -43.50 -46.48 32.00
CA PHE A 441 -44.86 -47.02 32.10
C PHE A 441 -44.97 -48.22 33.05
N ASP A 442 -43.87 -48.98 33.24
CA ASP A 442 -43.83 -50.18 34.08
C ASP A 442 -43.65 -49.88 35.57
N LYS A 443 -43.38 -48.61 35.89
CA LYS A 443 -43.45 -48.06 37.24
C LYS A 443 -44.65 -47.12 37.31
N GLY A 444 -45.85 -47.69 37.45
CA GLY A 444 -47.06 -46.92 37.70
C GLY A 444 -46.88 -45.94 38.88
N ALA A 445 -47.58 -44.82 38.81
CA ALA A 445 -47.55 -43.72 39.79
C ALA A 445 -47.66 -44.18 41.26
#